data_AF-A5B5A9-F1
#
_entry.id   AF-A5B5A9-F1
#
_cell.length_a   1.000
_cell.length_b   1.000
_cell.length_c   1.000
_cell.angle_alpha   90.00
_cell.angle_beta   90.00
_cell.angle_gamma   90.00
#
_symmetry.space_group_name_H-M   'P 1'
#
loop_
_entity.id
_entity.type
_entity.pdbx_description
1 polymer ?
#
loop_
_entity_poly.entity_id
_entity_poly.type
_entity_poly.pdbx_seq_one_letter_code
_entity_poly.pdbx_strand_id
1 'polypeptide(L)'
;MCIDYRALNKVTVKNKYPIPLIADLFDQLGRARYFTKLDLRSGYYQVRIAEGDEPKTTYVTMYGSYEFLVMPFRLTNAPATFCTIMNKIFHPYLDKFVVVYLDDIVIYSNTLKEHKEHLRKVFKILRQNELYVKKEKCSFAKEEVSFLGHRIRDGKLMMDNSKVKAIQEWDPPTKVPQLRSFLGLVNYYRRFIKGYSARAAPLTDLLKKNKAWEWDERCQQAFEDLKKAVIEEPVLALPDHTKVFEVHTDALDFAIGGVLMQERHPIAFESRKLNDTERRYTVQEKEMTAIVQASSPWLMKGRPSGFGWRTAYSTLRGDDSTCLSGET
;
A
#
# COMPACT_ATOMS: atom_id res chain seq x y z
N MET A 1 -15.67 16.39 -19.12
CA MET A 1 -14.68 17.18 -19.88
C MET A 1 -13.30 16.88 -19.33
N CYS A 2 -12.33 16.60 -20.19
CA CYS A 2 -10.99 16.14 -19.80
C CYS A 2 -9.96 16.98 -20.57
N ILE A 3 -9.13 17.73 -19.85
CA ILE A 3 -8.23 18.72 -20.47
C ILE A 3 -6.81 18.16 -20.50
N ASP A 4 -6.13 18.36 -21.62
CA ASP A 4 -4.77 17.89 -21.80
C ASP A 4 -3.74 18.91 -21.29
N TYR A 5 -3.41 18.82 -20.00
CA TYR A 5 -2.38 19.65 -19.39
C TYR A 5 -0.95 19.11 -19.56
N ARG A 6 -0.68 18.15 -20.46
CA ARG A 6 0.67 17.56 -20.60
C ARG A 6 1.77 18.59 -20.86
N ALA A 7 1.52 19.62 -21.67
CA ALA A 7 2.49 20.68 -21.95
C ALA A 7 2.75 21.55 -20.72
N LEU A 8 1.68 22.00 -20.05
CA LEU A 8 1.75 22.76 -18.81
C LEU A 8 2.50 21.99 -17.71
N ASN A 9 2.15 20.72 -17.53
CA ASN A 9 2.76 19.82 -16.56
C ASN A 9 4.28 19.63 -16.75
N LYS A 10 4.83 19.83 -17.95
CA LYS A 10 6.27 19.74 -18.21
C LYS A 10 7.03 20.97 -17.71
N VAL A 11 6.41 22.14 -17.78
CA VAL A 11 7.04 23.42 -17.39
C VAL A 11 6.79 23.76 -15.92
N THR A 12 5.78 23.15 -15.30
CA THR A 12 5.48 23.32 -13.87
C THR A 12 6.53 22.68 -12.98
N VAL A 13 7.03 23.44 -12.01
CA VAL A 13 7.91 22.93 -10.94
C VAL A 13 7.16 21.91 -10.09
N LYS A 14 7.67 20.68 -10.01
CA LYS A 14 7.01 19.58 -9.32
C LYS A 14 7.12 19.74 -7.81
N ASN A 15 5.97 19.79 -7.13
CA ASN A 15 5.90 19.75 -5.68
C ASN A 15 6.13 18.31 -5.18
N LYS A 16 7.25 18.08 -4.52
CA LYS A 16 7.58 16.79 -3.89
C LYS A 16 7.05 16.77 -2.45
N TYR A 17 5.74 16.79 -2.29
CA TYR A 17 5.14 16.62 -0.97
C TYR A 17 5.33 15.16 -0.51
N PRO A 18 5.82 14.91 0.72
CA PRO A 18 5.97 13.55 1.23
C PRO A 18 4.59 12.93 1.42
N ILE A 19 4.28 11.93 0.60
CA ILE A 19 3.07 11.12 0.78
C ILE A 19 3.39 10.08 1.86
N PRO A 20 2.56 9.93 2.91
CA PRO A 20 2.79 8.95 3.95
C PRO A 20 2.82 7.54 3.36
N LEU A 21 3.66 6.68 3.94
CA LEU A 21 3.73 5.30 3.51
C LEU A 21 2.43 4.59 3.91
N ILE A 22 1.86 3.83 2.97
CA ILE A 22 0.61 3.10 3.18
C ILE A 22 0.67 2.17 4.41
N ALA A 23 1.86 1.60 4.70
CA ALA A 23 2.06 0.73 5.85
C ALA A 23 1.82 1.48 7.17
N ASP A 24 2.42 2.65 7.34
CA ASP A 24 2.28 3.49 8.55
C ASP A 24 0.82 3.86 8.81
N LEU A 25 0.05 4.10 7.74
CA LEU A 25 -1.38 4.38 7.85
C LEU A 25 -2.20 3.18 8.34
N PHE A 26 -1.81 1.96 7.95
CA PHE A 26 -2.49 0.75 8.41
C PHE A 26 -2.20 0.44 9.87
N ASP A 27 -0.98 0.68 10.33
CA ASP A 27 -0.57 0.45 11.73
C ASP A 27 -1.43 1.29 12.70
N GLN A 28 -1.79 2.52 12.30
CA GLN A 28 -2.69 3.39 13.06
C GLN A 28 -4.14 2.86 13.11
N LEU A 29 -4.62 2.29 12.01
CA LEU A 29 -5.98 1.79 11.88
C LEU A 29 -6.20 0.46 12.63
N GLY A 30 -5.14 -0.32 12.87
CA GLY A 30 -5.25 -1.65 13.47
C GLY A 30 -5.71 -1.70 14.93
N ARG A 31 -5.59 -0.59 15.65
CA ARG A 31 -6.03 -0.51 17.05
C ARG A 31 -7.51 -0.18 17.19
N ALA A 32 -8.16 0.27 16.11
CA ALA A 32 -9.52 0.76 16.14
C ALA A 32 -10.55 -0.32 15.83
N ARG A 33 -11.75 -0.09 16.36
CA ARG A 33 -12.92 -0.95 16.15
C ARG A 33 -13.95 -0.31 15.22
N TYR A 34 -14.12 1.00 15.30
CA TYR A 34 -15.10 1.73 14.50
C TYR A 34 -14.42 2.68 13.54
N PHE A 35 -14.86 2.62 12.29
CA PHE A 35 -14.32 3.38 11.17
C PHE A 35 -15.44 4.19 10.49
N THR A 36 -15.10 5.41 10.10
CA THR A 36 -15.88 6.22 9.17
C THR A 36 -14.96 6.65 8.05
N LYS A 37 -15.33 6.36 6.80
CA LYS A 37 -14.64 6.87 5.61
C LYS A 37 -15.47 7.98 4.99
N LEU A 38 -14.86 9.14 4.80
CA LEU A 38 -15.42 10.29 4.11
C LEU A 38 -14.73 10.44 2.76
N ASP A 39 -15.53 10.60 1.71
CA ASP A 39 -15.09 10.90 0.35
C ASP A 39 -15.50 12.34 0.03
N LEU A 40 -14.55 13.18 -0.38
CA LEU A 40 -14.80 14.57 -0.72
C LEU A 40 -15.39 14.71 -2.12
N ARG A 41 -16.43 15.54 -2.27
CA ARG A 41 -17.13 15.73 -3.54
C ARG A 41 -16.24 16.45 -4.54
N SER A 42 -15.62 15.71 -5.46
CA SER A 42 -14.69 16.26 -6.44
C SER A 42 -13.60 17.10 -5.77
N GLY A 43 -12.85 16.49 -4.84
CA GLY A 43 -11.93 17.16 -3.93
C GLY A 43 -11.15 18.33 -4.52
N TYR A 44 -10.50 18.13 -5.68
CA TYR A 44 -9.72 19.20 -6.32
C TYR A 44 -10.54 20.44 -6.71
N TYR A 45 -11.79 20.30 -7.16
CA TYR A 45 -12.64 21.43 -7.51
C TYR A 45 -13.11 22.26 -6.31
N GLN A 46 -12.83 21.83 -5.08
CA GLN A 46 -13.11 22.61 -3.88
C GLN A 46 -11.94 23.53 -3.50
N VAL A 47 -10.79 23.38 -4.16
CA VAL A 47 -9.59 24.19 -3.92
C VAL A 47 -9.49 25.27 -4.98
N ARG A 48 -9.43 26.54 -4.57
CA ARG A 48 -9.21 27.65 -5.50
C ARG A 48 -7.79 27.63 -6.06
N ILE A 49 -7.66 27.99 -7.33
CA ILE A 49 -6.35 28.30 -7.92
C ILE A 49 -5.85 29.61 -7.28
N ALA A 50 -4.53 29.74 -7.15
CA ALA A 50 -3.93 30.95 -6.62
C ALA A 50 -4.20 32.12 -7.58
N GLU A 51 -4.46 33.31 -7.03
CA GLU A 51 -4.71 34.50 -7.81
C GLU A 51 -3.52 34.83 -8.72
N GLY A 52 -3.78 34.99 -10.02
CA GLY A 52 -2.80 35.19 -11.08
C GLY A 52 -2.35 33.91 -11.80
N ASP A 53 -2.68 32.73 -11.26
CA ASP A 53 -2.39 31.44 -11.88
C ASP A 53 -3.58 30.86 -12.66
N GLU A 54 -4.79 31.44 -12.55
CA GLU A 54 -5.99 30.99 -13.25
C GLU A 54 -5.80 30.92 -14.78
N PRO A 55 -5.19 31.91 -15.46
CA PRO A 55 -4.99 31.88 -16.90
C PRO A 55 -4.06 30.75 -17.37
N LYS A 56 -3.27 30.15 -16.47
CA LYS A 56 -2.44 28.97 -16.81
C LYS A 56 -3.30 27.73 -17.05
N THR A 57 -4.54 27.74 -16.56
CA THR A 57 -5.50 26.64 -16.72
C THR A 57 -6.48 26.86 -17.87
N THR A 58 -6.25 27.89 -18.70
CA THR A 58 -7.10 28.18 -19.84
C THR A 58 -7.15 27.00 -20.82
N TYR A 59 -8.35 26.72 -21.30
CA TYR A 59 -8.61 25.74 -22.35
C TYR A 59 -9.52 26.35 -23.41
N VAL A 60 -9.36 25.88 -24.64
CA VAL A 60 -10.09 26.38 -25.80
C VAL A 60 -11.14 25.35 -26.22
N THR A 61 -12.33 25.85 -26.51
CA THR A 61 -13.43 25.09 -27.12
C THR A 61 -13.84 25.78 -28.42
N MET A 62 -14.71 25.15 -29.21
CA MET A 62 -15.25 25.76 -30.43
C MET A 62 -16.03 27.06 -30.19
N TYR A 63 -16.47 27.32 -28.96
CA TYR A 63 -17.30 28.47 -28.60
C TYR A 63 -16.55 29.53 -27.79
N GLY A 64 -15.25 29.33 -27.52
CA GLY A 64 -14.44 30.30 -26.77
C GLY A 64 -13.38 29.67 -25.89
N SER A 65 -12.62 30.54 -25.24
CA SER A 65 -11.59 30.18 -24.26
C SER A 65 -12.14 30.37 -22.86
N TYR A 66 -11.88 29.39 -21.99
CA TYR A 66 -12.36 29.38 -20.61
C TYR A 66 -11.19 29.03 -19.69
N GLU A 67 -11.21 29.54 -18.47
CA GLU A 67 -10.23 29.23 -17.43
C GLU A 67 -10.91 28.61 -16.22
N PHE A 68 -10.14 27.88 -15.41
CA PHE A 68 -10.63 27.36 -14.15
C PHE A 68 -10.29 28.32 -13.01
N LEU A 69 -11.27 28.56 -12.15
CA LEU A 69 -11.07 29.25 -10.86
C LEU A 69 -10.74 28.28 -9.73
N VAL A 70 -10.99 26.99 -9.95
CA VAL A 70 -10.79 25.91 -9.00
C VAL A 70 -9.92 24.83 -9.62
N MET A 71 -9.12 24.15 -8.82
CA MET A 71 -8.08 23.26 -9.28
C MET A 71 -8.65 22.10 -10.12
N PRO A 72 -8.37 22.06 -11.44
CA PRO A 72 -8.86 20.98 -12.29
C PRO A 72 -8.06 19.70 -12.12
N PHE A 73 -8.69 18.58 -12.47
CA PHE A 73 -7.98 17.31 -12.61
C PHE A 73 -6.85 17.41 -13.64
N ARG A 74 -5.83 16.55 -13.48
CA ARG A 74 -4.64 16.41 -14.35
C ARG A 74 -3.54 17.46 -14.19
N LEU A 75 -3.67 18.42 -13.28
CA LEU A 75 -2.51 19.23 -12.88
C LEU A 75 -1.53 18.39 -12.06
N THR A 76 -0.25 18.46 -12.38
CA THR A 76 0.80 17.63 -11.74
C THR A 76 0.85 17.81 -10.22
N ASN A 77 0.64 19.04 -9.74
CA ASN A 77 0.73 19.36 -8.32
C ASN A 77 -0.62 19.25 -7.58
N ALA A 78 -1.73 18.96 -8.26
CA ALA A 78 -3.05 18.95 -7.62
C ALA A 78 -3.13 17.99 -6.42
N PRO A 79 -2.65 16.73 -6.51
CA PRO A 79 -2.69 15.83 -5.37
C PRO A 79 -1.79 16.30 -4.21
N ALA A 80 -0.63 16.89 -4.51
CA ALA A 80 0.31 17.38 -3.51
C ALA A 80 -0.26 18.60 -2.76
N THR A 81 -0.86 19.55 -3.48
CA THR A 81 -1.54 20.71 -2.89
C THR A 81 -2.70 20.25 -2.00
N PHE A 82 -3.49 19.29 -2.48
CA PHE A 82 -4.61 18.76 -1.72
C PHE A 82 -4.17 18.07 -0.42
N CYS A 83 -3.16 17.20 -0.49
CA CYS A 83 -2.55 16.59 0.70
C CYS A 83 -2.02 17.65 1.68
N THR A 84 -1.38 18.70 1.18
CA THR A 84 -0.85 19.79 2.01
C THR A 84 -1.97 20.51 2.76
N ILE A 85 -3.06 20.84 2.06
CA ILE A 85 -4.24 21.46 2.66
C ILE A 85 -4.79 20.52 3.74
N MET A 86 -5.11 19.27 3.38
CA MET A 86 -5.67 18.31 4.32
C MET A 86 -4.81 18.11 5.56
N ASN A 87 -3.50 17.97 5.39
CA ASN A 87 -2.60 17.80 6.51
C ASN A 87 -2.55 19.04 7.39
N LYS A 88 -2.67 20.25 6.83
CA LYS A 88 -2.71 21.50 7.59
C LYS A 88 -4.00 21.64 8.41
N ILE A 89 -5.17 21.35 7.82
CA ILE A 89 -6.46 21.46 8.53
C ILE A 89 -6.65 20.36 9.58
N PHE A 90 -6.22 19.15 9.28
CA PHE A 90 -6.35 18.01 10.18
C PHE A 90 -5.15 17.82 11.11
N HIS A 91 -4.10 18.64 11.01
CA HIS A 91 -2.86 18.53 11.80
C HIS A 91 -3.08 18.22 13.30
N PRO A 92 -4.03 18.85 14.01
CA PRO A 92 -4.24 18.56 15.43
C PRO A 92 -4.76 17.14 15.74
N TYR A 93 -5.32 16.47 14.73
CA TYR A 93 -6.04 15.19 14.81
C TYR A 93 -5.41 14.06 13.98
N LEU A 94 -4.45 14.39 13.11
CA LEU A 94 -3.60 13.40 12.44
C LEU A 94 -2.91 12.51 13.47
N ASP A 95 -2.75 11.24 13.12
CA ASP A 95 -2.09 10.20 13.93
C ASP A 95 -2.78 9.90 15.28
N LYS A 96 -3.90 10.57 15.60
CA LYS A 96 -4.70 10.33 16.82
C LYS A 96 -5.96 9.56 16.53
N PHE A 97 -6.80 10.09 15.64
CA PHE A 97 -8.08 9.47 15.25
C PHE A 97 -8.49 9.77 13.80
N VAL A 98 -7.64 10.48 13.04
CA VAL A 98 -7.86 10.80 11.63
C VAL A 98 -6.63 10.40 10.82
N VAL A 99 -6.85 9.60 9.78
CA VAL A 99 -5.91 9.35 8.69
C VAL A 99 -6.42 10.07 7.45
N VAL A 100 -5.54 10.78 6.75
CA VAL A 100 -5.86 11.35 5.44
C VAL A 100 -4.90 10.79 4.40
N TYR A 101 -5.44 10.34 3.28
CA TYR A 101 -4.68 9.97 2.10
C TYR A 101 -5.34 10.51 0.86
N LEU A 102 -4.72 11.53 0.24
CA LEU A 102 -5.29 12.25 -0.89
C LEU A 102 -6.72 12.71 -0.56
N ASP A 103 -7.71 12.22 -1.32
CA ASP A 103 -9.12 12.59 -1.21
C ASP A 103 -9.92 11.79 -0.15
N ASP A 104 -9.32 10.72 0.40
CA ASP A 104 -9.95 9.84 1.39
C ASP A 104 -9.58 10.28 2.82
N ILE A 105 -10.61 10.57 3.63
CA ILE A 105 -10.45 10.84 5.07
C ILE A 105 -11.04 9.66 5.84
N VAL A 106 -10.21 9.00 6.65
CA VAL A 106 -10.62 7.88 7.49
C VAL A 106 -10.54 8.29 8.96
N ILE A 107 -11.65 8.16 9.66
CA ILE A 107 -11.79 8.44 11.08
C ILE A 107 -11.89 7.10 11.78
N TYR A 108 -11.09 6.88 12.81
CA TYR A 108 -11.01 5.60 13.51
C TYR A 108 -11.13 5.80 15.03
N SER A 109 -11.77 4.86 15.74
CA SER A 109 -12.01 4.96 17.19
C SER A 109 -12.27 3.59 17.81
N ASN A 110 -12.13 3.47 19.13
CA ASN A 110 -12.32 2.22 19.85
C ASN A 110 -13.76 2.03 20.32
N THR A 111 -14.42 3.12 20.73
CA THR A 111 -15.82 3.08 21.17
C THR A 111 -16.71 3.95 20.30
N LEU A 112 -17.99 3.60 20.20
CA LEU A 112 -18.98 4.38 19.44
C LEU A 112 -19.20 5.78 20.03
N LYS A 113 -19.02 5.96 21.35
CA LYS A 113 -19.16 7.25 22.03
C LYS A 113 -18.06 8.22 21.60
N GLU A 114 -16.80 7.80 21.68
CA GLU A 114 -15.65 8.55 21.17
C GLU A 114 -15.79 8.83 19.67
N HIS A 115 -16.24 7.83 18.90
CA HIS A 115 -16.42 7.97 17.47
C HIS A 115 -17.39 9.11 17.10
N LYS A 116 -18.50 9.26 17.84
CA LYS A 116 -19.43 10.38 17.67
C LYS A 116 -18.77 11.73 17.97
N GLU A 117 -17.91 11.81 18.98
CA GLU A 117 -17.18 13.04 19.31
C GLU A 117 -16.13 13.38 18.24
N HIS A 118 -15.39 12.39 17.74
CA HIS A 118 -14.45 12.53 16.64
C HIS A 118 -15.14 13.02 15.37
N LEU A 119 -16.29 12.43 15.02
CA LEU A 119 -17.09 12.88 13.88
C LEU A 119 -17.52 14.35 14.02
N ARG A 120 -17.97 14.77 15.21
CA ARG A 120 -18.33 16.17 15.45
C ARG A 120 -17.14 17.11 15.23
N LYS A 121 -15.95 16.76 15.72
CA LYS A 121 -14.72 17.55 15.52
C LYS A 121 -14.36 17.65 14.03
N VAL A 122 -14.38 16.53 13.31
CA VAL A 122 -14.05 16.49 11.89
C VAL A 122 -15.07 17.28 11.06
N PHE A 123 -16.37 17.09 11.29
CA PHE A 123 -17.39 17.87 10.58
C PHE A 123 -17.32 19.37 10.87
N LYS A 124 -16.90 19.76 12.08
CA LYS A 124 -16.67 21.18 12.41
C LYS A 124 -15.54 21.76 11.55
N ILE A 125 -14.41 21.06 11.41
CA ILE A 125 -13.31 21.49 10.53
C ILE A 125 -13.77 21.59 9.08
N LEU A 126 -14.44 20.54 8.58
CA LEU A 126 -14.91 20.50 7.20
C LEU A 126 -15.86 21.68 6.92
N ARG A 127 -16.79 21.97 7.84
CA ARG A 127 -17.70 23.12 7.73
C ARG A 127 -16.94 24.46 7.78
N GLN A 128 -15.95 24.60 8.65
CA GLN A 128 -15.15 25.83 8.76
C GLN A 128 -14.32 26.14 7.51
N ASN A 129 -13.95 25.12 6.76
CA ASN A 129 -13.13 25.23 5.55
C ASN A 129 -13.95 25.02 4.26
N GLU A 130 -15.28 25.01 4.38
CA GLU A 130 -16.21 24.85 3.25
C GLU A 130 -15.93 23.60 2.39
N LEU A 131 -15.49 22.52 3.04
CA LEU A 131 -15.22 21.24 2.40
C LEU A 131 -16.46 20.34 2.46
N TYR A 132 -16.93 19.92 1.29
CA TYR A 132 -18.14 19.14 1.10
C TYR A 132 -17.84 17.67 0.83
N VAL A 133 -18.44 16.81 1.64
CA VAL A 133 -18.37 15.35 1.47
C VAL A 133 -19.49 14.85 0.57
N LYS A 134 -19.21 13.81 -0.21
CA LYS A 134 -20.18 13.11 -1.05
C LYS A 134 -20.83 11.97 -0.25
N LYS A 135 -22.02 12.22 0.31
CA LYS A 135 -22.70 11.29 1.22
C LYS A 135 -22.85 9.88 0.65
N GLU A 136 -23.11 9.74 -0.66
CA GLU A 136 -23.33 8.43 -1.29
C GLU A 136 -22.08 7.54 -1.30
N LYS A 137 -20.89 8.14 -1.18
CA LYS A 137 -19.61 7.45 -1.13
C LYS A 137 -19.02 7.35 0.28
N CYS A 138 -19.68 7.97 1.26
CA CYS A 138 -19.24 7.92 2.65
C CYS A 138 -19.77 6.66 3.34
N SER A 139 -19.00 6.13 4.28
CA SER A 139 -19.43 5.05 5.17
C SER A 139 -19.24 5.49 6.62
N PHE A 140 -20.25 5.28 7.47
CA PHE A 140 -20.27 5.81 8.83
C PHE A 140 -20.34 4.68 9.86
N ALA A 141 -19.49 4.78 10.90
CA ALA A 141 -19.45 3.94 12.08
C ALA A 141 -19.56 2.43 11.77
N LYS A 142 -18.75 1.96 10.82
CA LYS A 142 -18.65 0.55 10.45
C LYS A 142 -17.54 -0.12 11.25
N GLU A 143 -17.68 -1.41 11.53
CA GLU A 143 -16.62 -2.22 12.14
C GLU A 143 -15.54 -2.65 11.12
N GLU A 144 -15.81 -2.43 9.84
CA GLU A 144 -14.92 -2.73 8.74
C GLU A 144 -14.87 -1.54 7.77
N VAL A 145 -13.68 -1.24 7.23
CA VAL A 145 -13.47 -0.20 6.24
C VAL A 145 -12.62 -0.68 5.06
N SER A 146 -13.03 -0.31 3.84
CA SER A 146 -12.21 -0.44 2.64
C SER A 146 -11.36 0.82 2.45
N PHE A 147 -10.04 0.70 2.58
CA PHE A 147 -9.09 1.79 2.45
C PHE A 147 -7.87 1.34 1.62
N LEU A 148 -7.50 2.13 0.62
CA LEU A 148 -6.35 1.86 -0.28
C LEU A 148 -6.36 0.46 -0.90
N GLY A 149 -7.52 -0.08 -1.26
CA GLY A 149 -7.63 -1.41 -1.85
C GLY A 149 -7.40 -2.56 -0.86
N HIS A 150 -7.48 -2.28 0.44
CA HIS A 150 -7.47 -3.28 1.51
C HIS A 150 -8.72 -3.13 2.38
N ARG A 151 -9.14 -4.22 3.02
CA ARG A 151 -10.21 -4.24 4.01
C ARG A 151 -9.60 -4.37 5.39
N ILE A 152 -10.00 -3.51 6.32
CA ILE A 152 -9.48 -3.50 7.69
C ILE A 152 -10.63 -3.81 8.63
N ARG A 153 -10.43 -4.79 9.50
CA ARG A 153 -11.41 -5.20 10.52
C ARG A 153 -10.69 -5.82 11.73
N ASP A 154 -11.04 -5.40 12.94
CA ASP A 154 -10.57 -6.01 14.19
C ASP A 154 -9.04 -6.25 14.24
N GLY A 155 -8.24 -5.25 13.81
CA GLY A 155 -6.78 -5.36 13.76
C GLY A 155 -6.23 -6.30 12.68
N LYS A 156 -7.07 -6.73 11.74
CA LYS A 156 -6.71 -7.58 10.61
C LYS A 156 -6.78 -6.81 9.31
N LEU A 157 -5.77 -7.01 8.47
CA LEU A 157 -5.69 -6.48 7.12
C LEU A 157 -5.99 -7.61 6.13
N MET A 158 -6.96 -7.35 5.25
CA MET A 158 -7.45 -8.27 4.23
C MET A 158 -7.36 -7.61 2.85
N MET A 159 -7.43 -8.41 1.80
CA MET A 159 -7.50 -7.86 0.44
C MET A 159 -8.92 -7.35 0.15
N ASP A 160 -9.05 -6.42 -0.79
CA ASP A 160 -10.38 -6.01 -1.24
C ASP A 160 -11.02 -7.08 -2.13
N ASN A 161 -12.25 -7.50 -1.79
CA ASN A 161 -12.96 -8.56 -2.49
C ASN A 161 -13.14 -8.29 -3.99
N SER A 162 -13.31 -7.02 -4.39
CA SER A 162 -13.45 -6.68 -5.80
C SER A 162 -12.16 -6.94 -6.58
N LYS A 163 -11.01 -6.72 -5.94
CA LYS A 163 -9.68 -6.97 -6.53
C LYS A 163 -9.34 -8.46 -6.53
N VAL A 164 -9.68 -9.18 -5.45
CA VAL A 164 -9.54 -10.64 -5.38
C VAL A 164 -10.38 -11.29 -6.48
N LYS A 165 -11.65 -10.89 -6.62
CA LYS A 165 -12.54 -11.39 -7.67
C LYS A 165 -11.99 -11.10 -9.07
N ALA A 166 -11.49 -9.89 -9.30
CA ALA A 166 -10.86 -9.53 -10.57
C ALA A 166 -9.64 -10.39 -10.90
N ILE A 167 -8.83 -10.78 -9.90
CA ILE A 167 -7.69 -11.69 -10.09
C ILE A 167 -8.16 -13.13 -10.35
N GLN A 168 -9.21 -13.58 -9.65
CA GLN A 168 -9.79 -14.91 -9.81
C GLN A 168 -10.39 -15.12 -11.21
N GLU A 169 -11.14 -14.13 -11.69
CA GLU A 169 -11.77 -14.14 -13.02
C GLU A 169 -10.81 -13.74 -14.14
N TRP A 170 -9.53 -13.49 -13.83
CA TRP A 170 -8.55 -13.06 -14.82
C TRP A 170 -8.22 -14.19 -15.79
N ASP A 171 -8.34 -13.91 -17.10
CA ASP A 171 -7.99 -14.82 -18.18
C ASP A 171 -6.48 -14.93 -18.38
N PRO A 172 -5.95 -16.11 -18.74
CA PRO A 172 -4.53 -16.28 -19.04
C PRO A 172 -4.04 -15.22 -20.05
N PRO A 173 -3.02 -14.41 -19.70
CA PRO A 173 -2.58 -13.33 -20.57
C PRO A 173 -1.99 -13.92 -21.85
N THR A 174 -2.35 -13.32 -22.99
CA THR A 174 -1.86 -13.73 -24.33
C THR A 174 -0.74 -12.84 -24.83
N LYS A 175 -0.51 -11.69 -24.18
CA LYS A 175 0.48 -10.68 -24.59
C LYS A 175 1.21 -10.07 -23.39
N VAL A 176 2.42 -9.61 -23.63
CA VAL A 176 3.28 -8.92 -22.63
C VAL A 176 2.55 -7.78 -21.88
N PRO A 177 1.76 -6.89 -22.52
CA PRO A 177 1.06 -5.83 -21.78
C PRO A 177 0.01 -6.38 -20.80
N GLN A 178 -0.70 -7.46 -21.17
CA GLN A 178 -1.69 -8.10 -20.30
C GLN A 178 -1.01 -8.74 -19.09
N LEU A 179 0.12 -9.42 -19.31
CA LEU A 179 0.92 -10.01 -18.24
C LEU A 179 1.49 -8.95 -17.30
N ARG A 180 1.96 -7.81 -17.82
CA ARG A 180 2.41 -6.68 -16.98
C ARG A 180 1.30 -6.12 -16.11
N SER A 181 0.09 -5.99 -16.64
CA SER A 181 -1.08 -5.53 -15.88
C SER A 181 -1.44 -6.52 -14.76
N PHE A 182 -1.48 -7.81 -15.06
CA PHE A 182 -1.72 -8.87 -14.07
C PHE A 182 -0.65 -8.85 -12.97
N LEU A 183 0.63 -8.93 -13.34
CA LEU A 183 1.73 -8.93 -12.37
C LEU A 183 1.78 -7.64 -11.57
N GLY A 184 1.44 -6.48 -12.16
CA GLY A 184 1.34 -5.22 -11.44
C GLY A 184 0.31 -5.27 -10.31
N LEU A 185 -0.87 -5.84 -10.57
CA LEU A 185 -1.93 -5.97 -9.56
C LEU A 185 -1.57 -7.02 -8.50
N VAL A 186 -1.04 -8.18 -8.88
CA VAL A 186 -0.65 -9.21 -7.90
C VAL A 186 0.55 -8.75 -7.06
N ASN A 187 1.50 -8.01 -7.65
CA ASN A 187 2.64 -7.44 -6.94
C ASN A 187 2.20 -6.38 -5.90
N TYR A 188 1.09 -5.68 -6.12
CA TYR A 188 0.50 -4.79 -5.10
C TYR A 188 0.16 -5.56 -3.82
N TYR A 189 -0.34 -6.79 -3.96
CA TYR A 189 -0.69 -7.70 -2.88
C TYR A 189 0.43 -8.67 -2.47
N ARG A 190 1.67 -8.49 -2.96
CA ARG A 190 2.80 -9.40 -2.68
C ARG A 190 3.01 -9.69 -1.19
N ARG A 191 2.69 -8.72 -0.32
CA ARG A 191 2.86 -8.82 1.15
C ARG A 191 1.97 -9.90 1.80
N PHE A 192 0.93 -10.33 1.09
CA PHE A 192 0.03 -11.41 1.51
C PHE A 192 0.44 -12.74 0.88
N ILE A 193 1.29 -12.76 -0.15
CA ILE A 193 1.57 -13.99 -0.90
C ILE A 193 2.89 -14.59 -0.42
N LYS A 194 2.81 -15.71 0.30
CA LYS A 194 4.00 -16.46 0.74
C LYS A 194 4.80 -16.93 -0.47
N GLY A 195 6.08 -16.52 -0.53
CA GLY A 195 7.00 -16.91 -1.59
C GLY A 195 6.66 -16.32 -2.96
N TYR A 196 6.05 -15.12 -3.01
CA TYR A 196 5.65 -14.46 -4.26
C TYR A 196 6.73 -14.48 -5.34
N SER A 197 7.97 -14.13 -5.02
CA SER A 197 9.08 -14.07 -5.99
C SER A 197 9.38 -15.42 -6.64
N ALA A 198 9.24 -16.52 -5.91
CA ALA A 198 9.42 -17.87 -6.44
C ALA A 198 8.27 -18.25 -7.38
N ARG A 199 7.03 -18.01 -6.96
CA ARG A 199 5.81 -18.29 -7.73
C ARG A 199 5.72 -17.45 -9.00
N ALA A 200 6.11 -16.18 -8.94
CA ALA A 200 6.09 -15.25 -10.08
C ALA A 200 7.33 -15.37 -10.99
N ALA A 201 8.33 -16.18 -10.65
CA ALA A 201 9.57 -16.28 -11.42
C ALA A 201 9.35 -16.70 -12.90
N PRO A 202 8.53 -17.72 -13.22
CA PRO A 202 8.29 -18.11 -14.61
C PRO A 202 7.63 -17.00 -15.43
N LEU A 203 6.68 -16.29 -14.82
CA LEU A 203 5.95 -15.19 -15.45
C LEU A 203 6.82 -13.94 -15.66
N THR A 204 7.64 -13.59 -14.67
CA THR A 204 8.55 -12.44 -14.80
C THR A 204 9.65 -12.69 -15.83
N ASP A 205 10.05 -13.95 -16.05
CA ASP A 205 11.02 -14.30 -17.09
C ASP A 205 10.48 -14.08 -18.51
N LEU A 206 9.15 -14.14 -18.73
CA LEU A 206 8.50 -13.77 -20.01
C LEU A 206 8.53 -12.25 -20.30
N LEU A 207 8.84 -11.42 -19.31
CA LEU A 207 8.94 -9.97 -19.49
C LEU A 207 10.32 -9.50 -19.94
N LYS A 208 11.32 -10.40 -20.01
CA LYS A 208 12.69 -10.08 -20.41
C LYS A 208 12.78 -9.75 -21.91
N LYS A 209 13.54 -8.71 -22.25
CA LYS A 209 13.62 -8.13 -23.61
C LYS A 209 14.07 -9.12 -24.71
N ASN A 210 14.78 -10.19 -24.35
CA ASN A 210 15.37 -11.15 -25.30
C ASN A 210 14.71 -12.53 -25.25
N LYS A 211 13.50 -12.66 -24.70
CA LYS A 211 12.78 -13.93 -24.63
C LYS A 211 11.58 -13.91 -25.59
N ALA A 212 11.45 -14.95 -26.40
CA ALA A 212 10.24 -15.16 -27.19
C ALA A 212 9.04 -15.35 -26.26
N TRP A 213 7.88 -14.85 -26.68
CA TRP A 213 6.64 -15.06 -25.92
C TRP A 213 6.19 -16.51 -26.11
N GLU A 214 6.48 -17.34 -25.12
CA GLU A 214 6.11 -18.74 -25.09
C GLU A 214 5.39 -19.02 -23.76
N TRP A 215 4.08 -19.15 -23.82
CA TRP A 215 3.27 -19.52 -22.67
C TRP A 215 3.28 -21.05 -22.53
N ASP A 216 4.21 -21.55 -21.72
CA ASP A 216 4.36 -22.98 -21.44
C ASP A 216 3.52 -23.43 -20.23
N GLU A 217 3.49 -24.73 -19.98
CA GLU A 217 2.78 -25.32 -18.85
C GLU A 217 3.29 -24.79 -17.50
N ARG A 218 4.57 -24.42 -17.40
CA ARG A 218 5.16 -23.82 -16.20
C ARG A 218 4.61 -22.42 -15.94
N CYS A 219 4.39 -21.62 -16.99
CA CYS A 219 3.76 -20.31 -16.89
C CYS A 219 2.28 -20.44 -16.52
N GLN A 220 1.57 -21.41 -17.09
CA GLN A 220 0.18 -21.68 -16.72
C GLN A 220 0.06 -22.10 -15.25
N GLN A 221 0.92 -23.01 -14.79
CA GLN A 221 0.94 -23.45 -13.39
C GLN A 221 1.26 -22.29 -12.45
N ALA A 222 2.27 -21.47 -12.77
CA ALA A 222 2.62 -20.29 -11.99
C ALA A 222 1.49 -19.26 -11.91
N PHE A 223 0.73 -19.09 -12.99
CA PHE A 223 -0.44 -18.21 -13.05
C PHE A 223 -1.56 -18.72 -12.14
N GLU A 224 -1.93 -19.99 -12.24
CA GLU A 224 -2.95 -20.60 -11.37
C GLU A 224 -2.52 -20.66 -9.91
N ASP A 225 -1.24 -20.93 -9.63
CA ASP A 225 -0.70 -20.93 -8.27
C ASP A 225 -0.76 -19.55 -7.61
N LEU A 226 -0.53 -18.48 -8.38
CA LEU A 226 -0.69 -17.11 -7.90
C LEU A 226 -2.16 -16.76 -7.66
N LYS A 227 -3.07 -17.16 -8.55
CA LYS A 227 -4.51 -16.98 -8.36
C LYS A 227 -4.97 -17.70 -7.09
N LYS A 228 -4.57 -18.97 -6.92
CA LYS A 228 -4.86 -19.77 -5.75
C LYS A 228 -4.32 -19.14 -4.46
N ALA A 229 -3.07 -18.67 -4.46
CA ALA A 229 -2.48 -18.01 -3.29
C ALA A 229 -3.19 -16.70 -2.90
N VAL A 230 -3.77 -15.99 -3.87
CA VAL A 230 -4.61 -14.81 -3.61
C VAL A 230 -5.98 -15.20 -3.05
N ILE A 231 -6.57 -16.29 -3.55
CA ILE A 231 -7.86 -16.83 -3.10
C ILE A 231 -7.78 -17.44 -1.70
N GLU A 232 -6.67 -18.10 -1.37
CA GLU A 232 -6.42 -18.67 -0.04
C GLU A 232 -6.30 -17.60 1.06
N GLU A 233 -6.29 -16.31 0.67
CA GLU A 233 -6.42 -15.12 1.53
C GLU A 233 -5.80 -15.27 2.93
N PRO A 234 -4.46 -15.26 3.05
CA PRO A 234 -3.87 -15.17 4.37
C PRO A 234 -4.19 -13.80 4.96
N VAL A 235 -5.06 -13.82 5.97
CA VAL A 235 -5.40 -12.62 6.75
C VAL A 235 -4.16 -12.18 7.51
N LEU A 236 -3.65 -11.00 7.18
CA LEU A 236 -2.47 -10.44 7.85
C LEU A 236 -2.93 -9.75 9.14
N ALA A 237 -2.22 -10.00 10.23
CA ALA A 237 -2.38 -9.21 11.44
C ALA A 237 -1.71 -7.84 11.24
N LEU A 238 -2.35 -6.77 11.70
CA LEU A 238 -1.70 -5.46 11.79
C LEU A 238 -0.66 -5.50 12.92
N PRO A 239 0.50 -4.86 12.73
CA PRO A 239 1.58 -4.95 13.69
C PRO A 239 1.22 -4.25 15.00
N ASP A 240 1.51 -4.90 16.11
CA ASP A 240 1.40 -4.32 17.44
C ASP A 240 2.80 -4.00 17.97
N HIS A 241 3.17 -2.73 17.98
CA HIS A 241 4.48 -2.28 18.47
C HIS A 241 4.73 -2.53 19.96
N THR A 242 3.72 -2.95 20.73
CA THR A 242 3.91 -3.37 22.14
C THR A 242 4.43 -4.80 22.26
N LYS A 243 4.39 -5.57 21.17
CA LYS A 243 4.75 -6.99 21.13
C LYS A 243 6.08 -7.20 20.41
N VAL A 244 6.72 -8.33 20.73
CA VAL A 244 7.97 -8.78 20.09
C VAL A 244 7.67 -9.28 18.69
N PHE A 245 8.45 -8.84 17.72
CA PHE A 245 8.36 -9.32 16.34
C PHE A 245 9.19 -10.60 16.18
N GLU A 246 8.64 -11.61 15.50
CA GLU A 246 9.35 -12.81 15.10
C GLU A 246 9.60 -12.79 13.59
N VAL A 247 10.85 -12.87 13.17
CA VAL A 247 11.19 -12.96 11.74
C VAL A 247 11.59 -14.39 11.42
N HIS A 248 10.86 -15.02 10.49
CA HIS A 248 11.20 -16.33 9.97
C HIS A 248 11.73 -16.18 8.54
N THR A 249 12.90 -16.72 8.29
CA THR A 249 13.54 -16.69 6.97
C THR A 249 13.68 -18.09 6.40
N ASP A 250 13.64 -18.16 5.07
CA ASP A 250 13.82 -19.39 4.30
C ASP A 250 14.54 -19.06 3.00
N ALA A 251 15.52 -19.87 2.61
CA ALA A 251 16.27 -19.73 1.38
C ALA A 251 16.11 -20.95 0.47
N LEU A 252 15.72 -20.69 -0.78
CA LEU A 252 15.73 -21.65 -1.88
C LEU A 252 16.85 -21.31 -2.86
N ASP A 253 17.17 -22.25 -3.75
CA ASP A 253 18.29 -22.10 -4.69
C ASP A 253 18.21 -20.87 -5.59
N PHE A 254 16.99 -20.40 -5.88
CA PHE A 254 16.71 -19.34 -6.83
C PHE A 254 16.03 -18.11 -6.20
N ALA A 255 15.60 -18.19 -4.94
CA ALA A 255 14.87 -17.12 -4.26
C ALA A 255 15.00 -17.24 -2.74
N ILE A 256 14.94 -16.10 -2.05
CA ILE A 256 14.88 -15.99 -0.60
C ILE A 256 13.52 -15.45 -0.17
N GLY A 257 13.04 -15.89 0.98
CA GLY A 257 11.77 -15.49 1.57
C GLY A 257 11.92 -15.12 3.04
N GLY A 258 11.04 -14.24 3.49
CA GLY A 258 10.89 -13.90 4.90
C GLY A 258 9.41 -13.74 5.23
N VAL A 259 9.03 -14.13 6.44
CA VAL A 259 7.75 -13.78 7.03
C VAL A 259 7.98 -13.09 8.36
N LEU A 260 7.40 -11.91 8.51
CA LEU A 260 7.31 -11.21 9.78
C LEU A 260 6.04 -11.66 10.48
N MET A 261 6.16 -12.09 11.74
CA MET A 261 5.07 -12.63 12.54
C MET A 261 5.02 -12.00 13.92
N GLN A 262 3.84 -12.03 14.54
CA GLN A 262 3.63 -11.78 15.96
C GLN A 262 2.66 -12.83 16.50
N GLU A 263 2.97 -13.43 17.66
CA GLU A 263 2.12 -14.44 18.31
C GLU A 263 1.63 -15.52 17.32
N ARG A 264 2.53 -16.01 16.46
CA ARG A 264 2.26 -17.01 15.40
C ARG A 264 1.32 -16.55 14.26
N HIS A 265 1.00 -15.26 14.18
CA HIS A 265 0.22 -14.67 13.08
C HIS A 265 1.12 -13.91 12.10
N PRO A 266 0.94 -14.10 10.78
CA PRO A 266 1.71 -13.38 9.77
C PRO A 266 1.29 -11.91 9.67
N ILE A 267 2.27 -11.01 9.67
CA ILE A 267 2.10 -9.56 9.50
C ILE A 267 2.43 -9.16 8.07
N ALA A 268 3.52 -9.70 7.52
CA ALA A 268 3.93 -9.45 6.16
C ALA A 268 4.81 -10.58 5.64
N PHE A 269 4.63 -10.92 4.37
CA PHE A 269 5.55 -11.75 3.60
C PHE A 269 6.46 -10.86 2.74
N GLU A 270 7.75 -11.16 2.74
CA GLU A 270 8.73 -10.58 1.83
C GLU A 270 9.40 -11.71 1.05
N SER A 271 9.70 -11.47 -0.22
CA SER A 271 10.43 -12.45 -1.03
C SER A 271 11.21 -11.76 -2.12
N ARG A 272 12.40 -12.27 -2.44
CA ARG A 272 13.29 -11.73 -3.45
C ARG A 272 13.92 -12.85 -4.28
N LYS A 273 13.97 -12.67 -5.61
CA LYS A 273 14.70 -13.56 -6.52
C LYS A 273 16.21 -13.30 -6.35
N LEU A 274 17.01 -14.35 -6.22
CA LEU A 274 18.46 -14.24 -6.17
C LEU A 274 19.01 -13.88 -7.54
N ASN A 275 19.97 -12.95 -7.57
CA ASN A 275 20.72 -12.60 -8.78
C ASN A 275 21.71 -13.71 -9.16
N ASP A 276 22.34 -13.63 -10.34
CA ASP A 276 23.20 -14.70 -10.84
C ASP A 276 24.42 -14.98 -9.95
N THR A 277 24.89 -13.96 -9.23
CA THR A 277 25.98 -14.10 -8.25
C THR A 277 25.51 -14.77 -6.98
N GLU A 278 24.41 -14.30 -6.40
CA GLU A 278 23.83 -14.84 -5.17
C GLU A 278 23.29 -16.27 -5.33
N ARG A 279 22.94 -16.68 -6.56
CA ARG A 279 22.58 -18.08 -6.85
C ARG A 279 23.72 -19.06 -6.62
N ARG A 280 24.97 -18.60 -6.79
CA ARG A 280 26.19 -19.41 -6.60
C ARG A 280 26.65 -19.47 -5.14
N TYR A 281 25.98 -18.73 -4.24
CA TYR A 281 26.25 -18.78 -2.82
C TYR A 281 25.96 -20.17 -2.26
N THR A 282 26.69 -20.54 -1.21
CA THR A 282 26.37 -21.70 -0.39
C THR A 282 25.03 -21.51 0.30
N VAL A 283 24.42 -22.61 0.77
CA VAL A 283 23.13 -22.56 1.49
C VAL A 283 23.20 -21.61 2.69
N GLN A 284 24.32 -21.61 3.42
CA GLN A 284 24.55 -20.74 4.59
C GLN A 284 24.60 -19.25 4.21
N GLU A 285 25.29 -18.91 3.12
CA GLU A 285 25.35 -17.54 2.60
C GLU A 285 24.00 -17.05 2.07
N LYS A 286 23.20 -17.94 1.45
CA LYS A 286 21.82 -17.63 1.02
C LYS A 286 20.92 -17.34 2.21
N GLU A 287 21.00 -18.12 3.28
CA GLU A 287 20.28 -17.88 4.56
C GLU A 287 20.69 -16.55 5.20
N MET A 288 22.00 -16.27 5.28
CA MET A 288 22.47 -14.98 5.80
C MET A 288 21.98 -13.80 4.95
N THR A 289 21.93 -13.98 3.63
CA THR A 289 21.34 -13.00 2.71
C THR A 289 19.83 -12.82 2.95
N ALA A 290 19.11 -13.89 3.29
CA ALA A 290 17.70 -13.82 3.68
C ALA A 290 17.49 -13.02 4.97
N ILE A 291 18.34 -13.20 5.97
CA ILE A 291 18.31 -12.44 7.23
C ILE A 291 18.60 -10.96 7.00
N VAL A 292 19.64 -10.63 6.24
CA VAL A 292 19.98 -9.24 5.91
C VAL A 292 18.85 -8.57 5.12
N GLN A 293 18.25 -9.27 4.15
CA GLN A 293 17.11 -8.76 3.40
C GLN A 293 15.89 -8.55 4.29
N ALA A 294 15.62 -9.46 5.23
CA ALA A 294 14.52 -9.34 6.18
C ALA A 294 14.76 -8.23 7.22
N SER A 295 16.02 -7.86 7.45
CA SER A 295 16.43 -6.71 8.29
C SER A 295 16.31 -5.37 7.57
N SER A 296 15.88 -5.35 6.30
CA SER A 296 15.74 -4.13 5.51
C SER A 296 14.80 -3.12 6.20
N PRO A 297 15.06 -1.80 6.06
CA PRO A 297 14.20 -0.75 6.60
C PRO A 297 12.72 -0.94 6.27
N TRP A 298 12.39 -1.56 5.14
CA TRP A 298 11.00 -1.81 4.76
C TRP A 298 10.23 -2.72 5.75
N LEU A 299 10.92 -3.62 6.45
CA LEU A 299 10.35 -4.50 7.48
C LEU A 299 10.52 -3.92 8.90
N MET A 300 11.56 -3.14 9.14
CA MET A 300 12.01 -2.75 10.48
C MET A 300 11.76 -1.27 10.86
N LYS A 301 11.42 -0.38 9.90
CA LYS A 301 11.35 1.07 10.18
C LYS A 301 10.15 1.42 11.08
N GLY A 302 10.42 2.20 12.13
CA GLY A 302 9.42 2.72 13.06
C GLY A 302 9.03 1.79 14.22
N ARG A 303 9.76 0.70 14.46
CA ARG A 303 9.38 -0.35 15.41
C ARG A 303 10.38 -0.38 16.60
N PRO A 304 10.06 0.28 17.72
CA PRO A 304 10.97 0.39 18.88
C PRO A 304 11.02 -0.87 19.76
N SER A 305 10.27 -1.93 19.45
CA SER A 305 10.26 -3.18 20.23
C SER A 305 11.30 -4.19 19.74
N GLY A 306 11.82 -5.00 20.66
CA GLY A 306 12.83 -6.02 20.36
C GLY A 306 12.38 -7.03 19.29
N PHE A 307 13.36 -7.53 18.54
CA PHE A 307 13.16 -8.51 17.47
C PHE A 307 13.70 -9.89 17.88
N GLY A 308 12.89 -10.92 17.69
CA GLY A 308 13.30 -12.31 17.75
C GLY A 308 13.53 -12.86 16.34
N TRP A 309 14.67 -13.50 16.12
CA TRP A 309 15.00 -14.15 14.85
C TRP A 309 14.80 -15.66 14.97
N ARG A 310 14.09 -16.28 14.02
CA ARG A 310 14.07 -17.73 13.85
C ARG A 310 14.45 -18.09 12.42
N THR A 311 15.40 -18.99 12.27
CA THR A 311 15.82 -19.53 10.96
C THR A 311 15.47 -21.01 10.92
N ALA A 312 15.34 -21.57 9.71
CA ALA A 312 15.05 -22.99 9.52
C ALA A 312 16.26 -23.91 9.83
N TYR A 313 17.47 -23.35 9.95
CA TYR A 313 18.71 -24.12 10.10
C TYR A 313 19.37 -23.91 11.47
N SER A 314 19.64 -25.04 12.16
CA SER A 314 20.20 -25.10 13.51
C SER A 314 21.63 -24.57 13.63
N THR A 315 22.39 -24.47 12.54
CA THR A 315 23.79 -24.02 12.53
C THR A 315 23.98 -22.53 12.82
N LEU A 316 22.91 -21.72 12.77
CA LEU A 316 22.91 -20.31 13.17
C LEU A 316 22.28 -20.07 14.55
N ARG A 317 21.77 -21.14 15.20
CA ARG A 317 21.44 -21.07 16.62
C ARG A 317 22.77 -21.21 17.37
N GLY A 318 23.29 -20.10 17.89
CA GLY A 318 24.18 -20.21 19.03
C GLY A 318 23.43 -21.01 20.11
N ASP A 319 24.07 -22.02 20.69
CA ASP A 319 23.58 -22.60 21.93
C ASP A 319 23.40 -21.44 22.91
N ASP A 320 22.22 -21.40 23.53
CA ASP A 320 21.58 -20.28 24.23
C ASP A 320 20.67 -19.39 23.39
N SER A 321 19.39 -19.46 23.73
CA SER A 321 18.33 -18.49 23.51
C SER A 321 18.78 -17.05 23.81
N THR A 322 19.53 -16.46 22.90
CA THR A 322 19.94 -15.06 22.93
C THR A 322 19.05 -14.29 21.97
N CYS A 323 18.09 -13.57 22.54
CA CYS A 323 17.49 -12.44 21.88
C CYS A 323 18.63 -11.49 21.47
N LEU A 324 18.88 -11.37 20.17
CA LEU A 324 19.69 -10.25 19.65
C LEU A 324 18.83 -8.99 19.75
N SER A 325 18.82 -8.37 20.92
CA SER A 325 18.30 -7.03 21.14
C SER A 325 19.23 -6.05 20.42
N GLY A 326 18.88 -5.70 19.17
CA GLY A 326 19.44 -4.53 18.52
C GLY A 326 18.81 -3.28 19.13
N GLU A 327 19.49 -2.66 20.09
CA GLU A 327 19.22 -1.27 20.46
C GLU A 327 19.74 -0.38 19.32
N THR A 328 18.86 0.43 18.73
CA THR A 328 19.23 1.58 17.88
C THR A 328 19.21 2.86 18.66
#